data_AF-A0A918F2U6-F1
#
_entry.id   AF-A0A918F2U6-F1
#
_cell.length_a   1.000
_cell.length_b   1.000
_cell.length_c   1.000
_cell.angle_alpha   90.00
_cell.angle_beta   90.00
_cell.angle_gamma   90.00
#
_symmetry.space_group_name_H-M   'P 1'
#
loop_
_entity.id
_entity.type
_entity.pdbx_description
1 polymer ?
#
loop_
_entity_poly.entity_id
_entity_poly.type
_entity_poly.pdbx_seq_one_letter_code
_entity_poly.pdbx_strand_id
1 'polypeptide(L)'
;MFSRAKSSYAGLSWPFTLQGMIEIDRESIIPMYVQLASALRERIRRGEIPVGRRIPSHHELEQETGGVISRRTIKSAIEALQAEGIVQGVQGKGVFVIAMPSDTSESDESTD
;
A
#
# COMPACT_ATOMS: atom_id res chain seq x y z
N MET A 1 -10.63 5.06 24.57
CA MET A 1 -11.60 4.16 23.90
C MET A 1 -10.86 3.40 22.82
N PHE A 2 -10.18 2.32 23.22
CA PHE A 2 -9.33 1.52 22.34
C PHE A 2 -10.21 0.53 21.58
N SER A 3 -10.15 0.58 20.24
CA SER A 3 -10.84 -0.36 19.37
C SER A 3 -10.37 -1.79 19.66
N ARG A 4 -11.36 -2.65 19.85
CA ARG A 4 -11.30 -3.89 20.63
C ARG A 4 -11.13 -5.07 19.69
N ALA A 5 -9.90 -5.50 19.44
CA ALA A 5 -9.55 -6.88 19.09
C ALA A 5 -8.02 -7.07 19.03
N LYS A 6 -7.33 -6.97 20.17
CA LYS A 6 -6.10 -7.75 20.35
C LYS A 6 -6.54 -9.18 20.68
N SER A 7 -6.74 -10.02 19.66
CA SER A 7 -7.03 -11.44 19.87
C SER A 7 -5.72 -12.22 19.97
N SER A 8 -5.38 -12.62 21.20
CA SER A 8 -4.53 -13.73 21.61
C SER A 8 -3.75 -14.48 20.53
N TYR A 9 -2.45 -14.18 20.42
CA TYR A 9 -1.44 -15.16 20.01
C TYR A 9 -0.91 -15.90 21.23
N ALA A 10 -1.79 -16.56 21.96
CA ALA A 10 -1.41 -17.48 23.03
C ALA A 10 -1.50 -18.91 22.49
N GLY A 11 -0.38 -19.46 22.02
CA GLY A 11 -0.21 -20.92 21.96
C GLY A 11 -0.17 -21.62 20.59
N LEU A 12 -0.05 -20.93 19.45
CA LEU A 12 0.17 -21.59 18.15
C LEU A 12 1.40 -21.01 17.43
N SER A 13 2.39 -21.87 17.19
CA SER A 13 3.62 -21.59 16.42
C SER A 13 3.27 -21.36 14.96
N TRP A 14 3.01 -20.12 14.57
CA TRP A 14 2.76 -19.76 13.18
C TRP A 14 4.10 -19.39 12.50
N PRO A 15 4.56 -20.12 11.45
CA PRO A 15 5.69 -19.68 10.66
C PRO A 15 5.18 -18.69 9.60
N PHE A 16 4.88 -17.46 10.01
CA PHE A 16 4.63 -16.37 9.08
C PHE A 16 5.35 -15.17 9.66
N THR A 17 6.61 -15.01 9.26
CA THR A 17 7.36 -13.78 9.48
C THR A 17 6.49 -12.61 9.03
N LEU A 18 6.07 -11.81 10.02
CA LEU A 18 5.30 -10.57 9.92
C LEU A 18 6.08 -9.48 9.17
N GLN A 19 6.40 -9.72 7.91
CA GLN A 19 6.92 -8.70 7.01
C GLN A 19 5.84 -8.43 5.94
N GLY A 20 5.07 -7.36 6.12
CA GLY A 20 4.19 -6.85 5.06
C GLY A 20 2.67 -6.99 5.25
N MET A 21 2.13 -7.12 6.47
CA MET A 21 0.68 -6.93 6.66
C MET A 21 0.32 -5.46 6.48
N ILE A 22 -0.54 -5.16 5.50
CA ILE A 22 -1.10 -3.82 5.33
C ILE A 22 -2.35 -3.74 6.20
N GLU A 23 -2.28 -2.97 7.29
CA GLU A 23 -3.43 -2.69 8.14
C GLU A 23 -4.35 -1.64 7.47
N ILE A 24 -5.65 -1.93 7.46
CA ILE A 24 -6.68 -1.07 6.87
C ILE A 24 -7.80 -0.92 7.89
N ASP A 25 -8.12 0.32 8.23
CA ASP A 25 -9.22 0.65 9.12
C ASP A 25 -10.47 1.00 8.32
N ARG A 26 -11.50 0.15 8.40
CA ARG A 26 -12.78 0.36 7.72
C ARG A 26 -13.65 1.42 8.37
N GLU A 27 -13.43 1.71 9.65
CA GLU A 27 -14.19 2.71 10.42
C GLU A 27 -13.56 4.10 10.32
N SER A 28 -12.37 4.20 9.72
CA SER A 28 -11.70 5.47 9.46
C SER A 28 -12.47 6.33 8.46
N ILE A 29 -12.45 7.63 8.68
CA ILE A 29 -12.94 8.64 7.73
C ILE A 29 -12.13 8.65 6.42
N ILE A 30 -10.93 8.08 6.43
CA ILE A 30 -10.07 7.98 5.25
C ILE A 30 -10.54 6.80 4.40
N PRO A 31 -10.84 6.99 3.10
CA PRO A 31 -11.26 5.88 2.24
C PRO A 31 -10.22 4.76 2.18
N MET A 32 -10.67 3.49 2.18
CA MET A 32 -9.77 2.32 2.18
C MET A 32 -8.75 2.32 1.03
N TYR A 33 -9.14 2.78 -0.16
CA TYR A 33 -8.20 2.84 -1.30
C TYR A 33 -7.07 3.85 -1.06
N VAL A 34 -7.34 4.94 -0.34
CA VAL A 34 -6.34 5.95 0.05
C VAL A 34 -5.40 5.37 1.09
N GLN A 35 -5.93 4.62 2.06
CA GLN A 35 -5.11 3.93 3.06
C GLN A 35 -4.17 2.92 2.40
N LEU A 36 -4.68 2.08 1.49
CA LEU A 36 -3.88 1.12 0.75
C LEU A 36 -2.83 1.80 -0.13
N ALA A 37 -3.21 2.84 -0.88
CA ALA A 37 -2.26 3.60 -1.70
C ALA A 37 -1.14 4.19 -0.83
N SER A 38 -1.49 4.72 0.34
CA SER A 38 -0.53 5.29 1.30
C SER A 38 0.42 4.24 1.87
N ALA A 39 -0.09 3.06 2.23
CA ALA A 39 0.75 1.96 2.67
C ALA A 39 1.73 1.49 1.58
N LEU A 40 1.26 1.36 0.33
CA LEU A 40 2.12 1.03 -0.81
C LEU A 40 3.17 2.12 -1.08
N ARG A 41 2.78 3.39 -1.01
CA ARG A 41 3.69 4.54 -1.13
C ARG A 41 4.81 4.45 -0.11
N GLU A 42 4.48 4.19 1.14
CA GLU A 42 5.48 4.08 2.22
C GLU A 42 6.42 2.89 2.01
N ARG A 43 5.92 1.74 1.55
CA ARG A 43 6.77 0.58 1.20
C ARG A 43 7.74 0.89 0.08
N ILE A 44 7.29 1.62 -0.94
CA ILE A 44 8.16 2.09 -2.03
C ILE A 44 9.20 3.07 -1.48
N ARG A 45 8.77 4.05 -0.68
CA ARG A 45 9.65 5.05 -0.04
C ARG A 45 10.74 4.41 0.80
N ARG A 46 10.40 3.37 1.57
CA ARG A 46 11.34 2.58 2.40
C ARG A 46 12.27 1.68 1.59
N GLY A 47 12.08 1.57 0.28
CA GLY A 47 12.85 0.69 -0.59
C GLY A 47 12.49 -0.79 -0.50
N GLU A 48 11.39 -1.14 0.19
CA GLU A 48 10.88 -2.52 0.23
C GLU A 48 10.41 -2.98 -1.16
N ILE A 49 9.90 -2.04 -1.96
CA ILE A 49 9.53 -2.24 -3.36
C ILE A 49 10.31 -1.21 -4.18
N PRO A 50 11.55 -1.51 -4.60
CA PRO A 50 12.37 -0.56 -5.33
C PRO A 50 11.85 -0.33 -6.76
N VAL A 51 12.27 0.77 -7.37
CA VAL A 51 11.97 1.09 -8.78
C VAL A 51 12.36 -0.08 -9.68
N GLY A 52 11.51 -0.38 -10.67
CA GLY A 52 11.63 -1.53 -11.56
C GLY A 52 11.05 -2.83 -11.02
N ARG A 53 10.64 -2.89 -9.74
CA ARG A 53 9.97 -4.08 -9.19
C ARG A 53 8.46 -4.03 -9.36
N ARG A 54 7.88 -5.22 -9.48
CA ARG A 54 6.44 -5.43 -9.50
C ARG A 54 5.87 -5.17 -8.10
N ILE A 55 4.82 -4.36 -7.99
CA ILE A 55 4.03 -4.30 -6.76
C ILE A 55 3.27 -5.63 -6.56
N PRO A 56 2.85 -5.96 -5.34
CA PRO A 56 1.98 -7.12 -5.13
C PRO A 56 0.73 -7.03 -6.02
N SER A 57 0.32 -8.17 -6.56
CA SER A 57 -0.84 -8.31 -7.44
C SER A 57 -2.12 -8.11 -6.65
N HIS A 58 -3.25 -7.97 -7.34
CA HIS A 58 -4.54 -7.85 -6.68
C HIS A 58 -4.81 -9.01 -5.70
N HIS A 59 -4.47 -10.24 -6.09
CA HIS A 59 -4.65 -11.40 -5.24
C HIS A 59 -3.69 -11.38 -4.04
N GLU A 60 -2.44 -10.97 -4.24
CA GLU A 60 -1.47 -10.84 -3.14
C GLU A 60 -1.90 -9.74 -2.16
N LEU A 61 -2.37 -8.59 -2.64
CA LEU A 61 -2.88 -7.50 -1.79
C LEU A 61 -4.15 -7.87 -1.04
N GLU A 62 -5.04 -8.64 -1.67
CA GLU A 62 -6.22 -9.20 -1.00
C GLU A 62 -5.79 -10.10 0.18
N GLN A 63 -4.79 -10.95 -0.01
CA GLN A 63 -4.25 -11.82 1.05
C GLN A 63 -3.46 -11.05 2.12
N GLU A 64 -2.62 -10.08 1.73
CA GLU A 64 -1.82 -9.23 2.63
C GLU A 64 -2.69 -8.34 3.52
N THR A 65 -3.92 -8.05 3.08
CA THR A 65 -4.92 -7.27 3.85
C THR A 65 -5.91 -8.17 4.58
N GLY A 66 -5.69 -9.48 4.61
CA GLY A 66 -6.56 -10.44 5.29
C GLY A 66 -7.95 -10.58 4.65
N GLY A 67 -8.08 -10.31 3.35
CA GLY A 67 -9.34 -10.31 2.61
C GLY A 67 -10.23 -9.11 2.92
N VAL A 68 -9.69 -8.08 3.59
CA VAL A 68 -10.46 -6.91 4.02
C VAL A 68 -10.77 -5.98 2.84
N ILE A 69 -9.92 -5.94 1.82
CA ILE A 69 -10.09 -5.04 0.68
C ILE A 69 -10.64 -5.77 -0.55
N SER A 70 -11.66 -5.20 -1.19
CA SER A 70 -12.18 -5.70 -2.47
C SER A 70 -11.21 -5.42 -3.64
N ARG A 71 -11.25 -6.26 -4.68
CA ARG A 71 -10.50 -6.03 -5.92
C ARG A 71 -10.74 -4.64 -6.55
N ARG A 72 -11.97 -4.12 -6.45
CA ARG A 72 -12.31 -2.79 -6.95
C ARG A 72 -11.57 -1.70 -6.19
N THR A 73 -11.49 -1.82 -4.87
CA THR A 73 -10.76 -0.88 -4.01
C THR A 73 -9.25 -0.97 -4.23
N ILE A 74 -8.71 -2.17 -4.43
CA ILE A 74 -7.30 -2.37 -4.82
C ILE A 74 -7.00 -1.68 -6.16
N LYS A 75 -7.88 -1.87 -7.16
CA LYS A 75 -7.76 -1.20 -8.45
C LYS A 75 -7.71 0.32 -8.30
N SER A 76 -8.60 0.90 -7.50
CA SER A 76 -8.61 2.35 -7.24
C SER A 76 -7.34 2.84 -6.52
N ALA A 77 -6.77 2.05 -5.62
CA ALA A 77 -5.50 2.41 -4.98
C ALA A 77 -4.34 2.40 -5.99
N ILE A 78 -4.29 1.39 -6.88
CA ILE A 78 -3.29 1.32 -7.94
C ILE A 78 -3.47 2.48 -8.92
N GLU A 79 -4.70 2.79 -9.32
CA GLU A 79 -5.01 3.93 -10.20
C GLU A 79 -4.54 5.26 -9.59
N ALA A 80 -4.70 5.46 -8.27
CA ALA A 80 -4.17 6.63 -7.58
C ALA A 80 -2.64 6.73 -7.69
N LEU A 81 -1.92 5.62 -7.46
CA LEU A 81 -0.46 5.58 -7.61
C LEU A 81 0.01 5.78 -9.07
N GLN A 82 -0.80 5.35 -10.05
CA GLN A 82 -0.54 5.59 -11.47
C GLN A 82 -0.72 7.06 -11.82
N ALA A 83 -1.77 7.70 -11.30
CA ALA A 83 -2.01 9.13 -11.49
C ALA A 83 -0.90 9.99 -10.89
N GLU A 84 -0.28 9.53 -9.79
CA GLU A 84 0.89 10.15 -9.18
C GLU A 84 2.20 9.86 -9.95
N GLY A 85 2.18 9.02 -10.99
CA GLY A 85 3.37 8.66 -11.75
C GLY A 85 4.35 7.74 -11.02
N ILE A 86 3.93 7.12 -9.91
CA ILE A 86 4.78 6.24 -9.09
C ILE A 86 4.86 4.83 -9.67
N VAL A 87 3.74 4.34 -10.23
CA VAL A 87 3.65 2.99 -10.79
C VAL A 87 3.07 3.00 -12.20
N GLN A 88 3.38 1.96 -12.97
CA GLN A 88 2.85 1.77 -14.32
C GLN A 88 2.41 0.32 -14.54
N GLY A 89 1.22 0.16 -15.13
CA GLY A 89 0.73 -1.15 -15.58
C GLY A 89 1.37 -1.59 -16.89
N VAL A 90 1.80 -2.84 -16.96
CA VAL A 90 2.28 -3.50 -18.16
C VAL A 90 1.38 -4.70 -18.46
N GLN A 91 0.72 -4.66 -19.62
CA GLN A 91 -0.25 -5.67 -20.02
C GLN A 91 0.35 -7.08 -19.96
N GLY A 92 -0.34 -7.99 -19.27
CA GLY A 92 0.09 -9.38 -19.08
C GLY A 92 1.28 -9.58 -18.13
N LYS A 93 1.91 -8.51 -17.61
CA LYS A 93 3.10 -8.60 -16.74
C LYS A 93 2.88 -8.07 -15.32
N GLY A 94 1.86 -7.23 -15.12
CA GLY A 94 1.52 -6.67 -13.81
C GLY A 94 1.84 -5.18 -13.71
N VAL A 95 1.96 -4.67 -12.48
CA VAL A 95 2.18 -3.24 -12.21
C VAL A 95 3.55 -3.06 -11.57
N PHE A 96 4.33 -2.10 -12.06
CA PHE A 96 5.73 -1.89 -11.69
C PHE A 96 5.94 -0.49 -11.13
N VAL A 97 6.81 -0.36 -10.15
CA VAL A 97 7.27 0.94 -9.64
C VAL A 97 8.16 1.58 -10.70
N ILE A 98 7.87 2.81 -11.09
CA ILE A 98 8.63 3.57 -12.11
C ILE A 98 9.29 4.82 -11.54
N ALA A 99 8.81 5.33 -10.41
CA ALA A 99 9.39 6.48 -9.73
C ALA A 99 9.27 6.33 -8.21
N MET A 100 10.15 7.01 -7.48
CA MET A 100 10.02 7.16 -6.03
C MET A 100 8.95 8.22 -5.74
N PRO A 101 8.13 8.05 -4.69
CA PRO A 101 7.27 9.14 -4.23
C PRO A 101 8.15 10.30 -3.79
N SER A 102 8.15 11.39 -4.55
CA SER A 102 8.76 12.64 -4.15
C SER A 102 7.88 13.25 -3.07
N ASP A 103 8.43 13.44 -1.87
CA ASP A 103 7.85 14.38 -0.92
C ASP A 103 7.90 15.73 -1.62
N THR A 104 6.76 16.17 -2.17
CA THR A 104 6.64 17.51 -2.70
C THR A 104 6.57 18.42 -1.46
N SER A 105 7.72 18.60 -0.81
CA SER A 105 8.00 19.84 -0.10
C SER A 105 8.36 20.82 -1.19
N GLU A 106 7.38 21.62 -1.60
CA GLU A 106 7.63 22.89 -2.27
C GLU A 106 8.55 23.72 -1.35
N SER A 107 9.86 23.55 -1.53
CA SER A 107 10.90 24.43 -0.99
C SER A 107 11.27 25.51 -2.02
N ASP A 108 10.34 25.85 -2.90
CA ASP A 108 10.48 26.93 -3.89
C ASP A 108 9.60 28.13 -3.50
N GLU A 109 9.73 28.61 -2.26
CA GLU A 109 9.45 30.01 -1.93
C GLU A 109 10.79 30.71 -1.67
N SER A 110 11.58 30.83 -2.73
CA SER A 110 12.78 31.66 -2.79
C SER A 110 12.54 32.80 -3.78
N THR A 111 12.44 34.02 -3.22
CA THR A 111 12.83 35.31 -3.84
C THR A 111 11.99 35.81 -5.03
N ASP A 112 11.14 36.82 -4.80
CA ASP A 112 11.50 38.27 -4.87
C ASP A 112 10.46 39.12 -4.12
#